data_AF-A0A1I4YJV2-F1
#
_entry.id   AF-A0A1I4YJV2-F1
#
_cell.length_a   1.000
_cell.length_b   1.000
_cell.length_c   1.000
_cell.angle_alpha   90.00
_cell.angle_beta   90.00
_cell.angle_gamma   90.00
#
_symmetry.space_group_name_H-M   'P 1'
#
loop_
_entity.id
_entity.type
_entity.pdbx_description
1 polymer ?
#
loop_
_entity_poly.entity_id
_entity_poly.type
_entity_poly.pdbx_seq_one_letter_code
_entity_poly.pdbx_strand_id
1 'polypeptide(L)'
;MTDETLFTDVCQTLARAGFDVTSAQSGEGTGLRVRQEGDFVVVSWVPSSELDPANRQDAEYDGIRAALRQALTEILTQAGYVAQPNEDSSEGWVSRA
;
A
#
# COMPACT_ATOMS: atom_id res chain seq x y z
N MET A 1 -13.00 0.84 20.28
CA MET A 1 -11.89 1.80 20.02
C MET A 1 -11.66 1.72 18.53
N THR A 2 -11.96 2.80 17.81
CA THR A 2 -12.50 2.79 16.45
C THR A 2 -11.44 2.55 15.38
N ASP A 3 -11.82 1.72 14.42
CA ASP A 3 -11.15 1.34 13.17
C ASP A 3 -10.42 2.52 12.46
N GLU A 4 -10.97 3.73 12.54
CA GLU A 4 -10.40 4.99 12.02
C GLU A 4 -8.95 5.30 12.51
N THR A 5 -8.58 4.76 13.68
CA THR A 5 -7.21 4.90 14.23
C THR A 5 -6.17 4.08 13.47
N LEU A 6 -6.52 2.87 13.01
CA LEU A 6 -5.59 2.01 12.28
C LEU A 6 -5.22 2.62 10.92
N PHE A 7 -6.21 3.09 10.18
CA PHE A 7 -6.02 3.77 8.90
C PHE A 7 -5.08 4.98 9.02
N THR A 8 -5.34 5.82 10.02
CA THR A 8 -4.54 7.02 10.28
C THR A 8 -3.10 6.67 10.63
N ASP A 9 -2.89 5.69 11.50
CA ASP A 9 -1.54 5.30 11.93
C ASP A 9 -0.73 4.66 10.79
N VAL A 10 -1.37 3.82 9.96
CA VAL A 10 -0.72 3.24 8.77
C VAL A 10 -0.32 4.33 7.77
N CYS A 11 -1.20 5.29 7.48
CA CYS A 11 -0.87 6.41 6.60
C CYS A 11 0.30 7.24 7.15
N GLN A 12 0.30 7.55 8.45
CA GLN A 12 1.39 8.29 9.09
C GLN A 12 2.71 7.52 9.08
N THR A 13 2.66 6.21 9.31
CA THR A 13 3.83 5.33 9.28
C THR A 13 4.47 5.33 7.90
N LEU A 14 3.67 5.16 6.85
CA LEU A 14 4.14 5.16 5.47
C LEU A 14 4.68 6.53 5.04
N ALA A 15 4.00 7.62 5.41
CA ALA A 15 4.49 8.98 5.15
C ALA A 15 5.84 9.26 5.84
N ARG A 16 6.03 8.78 7.08
CA ARG A 16 7.32 8.89 7.80
C ARG A 16 8.44 8.09 7.15
N ALA A 17 8.11 6.99 6.48
CA ALA A 17 9.06 6.22 5.69
C ALA A 17 9.37 6.84 4.31
N GLY A 18 8.73 7.96 3.97
CA GLY A 18 8.96 8.70 2.74
C GLY A 18 8.06 8.29 1.57
N PHE A 19 7.02 7.48 1.81
CA PHE A 19 6.03 7.20 0.77
C PHE A 19 5.06 8.36 0.60
N ASP A 20 4.77 8.70 -0.66
CA ASP A 20 3.65 9.58 -0.99
C ASP A 20 2.35 8.77 -0.96
N VAL A 21 1.58 8.97 0.11
CA VAL A 21 0.35 8.21 0.39
C VAL A 21 -0.85 9.00 -0.11
N THR A 22 -1.52 8.47 -1.13
CA THR A 22 -2.83 8.96 -1.54
C THR A 22 -3.90 8.19 -0.79
N SER A 23 -4.60 8.84 0.15
CA SER A 23 -5.76 8.25 0.80
C SER A 23 -6.89 8.09 -0.22
N ALA A 24 -7.38 6.86 -0.38
CA ALA A 24 -8.31 6.51 -1.45
C ALA A 24 -9.77 6.99 -1.23
N GLN A 25 -9.98 8.16 -0.61
CA GLN A 25 -11.32 8.79 -0.64
C GLN A 25 -11.66 9.38 -2.02
N SER A 26 -10.67 9.60 -2.89
CA SER A 26 -10.86 10.06 -4.26
C SER A 26 -10.14 9.10 -5.21
N GLY A 27 -10.92 8.35 -5.99
CA GLY A 27 -10.47 7.17 -6.75
C GLY A 27 -9.48 7.42 -7.90
N GLU A 28 -8.94 8.63 -8.03
CA GLU A 28 -8.09 9.05 -9.15
C GLU A 28 -6.73 9.53 -8.62
N GLY A 29 -5.66 8.81 -8.93
CA GLY A 29 -4.31 9.12 -8.45
C GLY A 29 -3.31 7.97 -8.59
N THR A 30 -2.12 8.24 -9.09
CA THR A 30 -1.02 7.28 -9.21
C THR A 30 -0.20 7.30 -7.92
N GLY A 31 0.38 6.17 -7.52
CA GLY A 31 1.21 6.06 -6.31
C GLY A 31 0.67 5.05 -5.30
N LEU A 32 1.12 5.18 -4.05
CA LEU A 32 0.72 4.29 -2.96
C LEU A 32 -0.66 4.70 -2.44
N ARG A 33 -1.60 3.78 -2.47
CA ARG A 33 -2.97 3.97 -2.01
C ARG A 33 -3.20 3.18 -0.74
N VAL A 34 -3.89 3.82 0.19
CA VAL A 34 -4.30 3.18 1.45
C VAL A 34 -5.81 3.30 1.55
N ARG A 35 -6.47 2.18 1.85
CA ARG A 35 -7.93 2.08 2.00
C ARG A 35 -8.26 1.24 3.23
N GLN A 36 -9.32 1.61 3.93
CA GLN A 36 -9.87 0.85 5.03
C GLN A 36 -10.96 -0.11 4.52
N GLU A 37 -10.86 -1.39 4.88
CA GLU A 37 -11.80 -2.45 4.50
C GLU A 37 -12.14 -3.28 5.76
N GLY A 38 -13.24 -2.93 6.43
CA GLY A 38 -13.58 -3.51 7.74
C GLY A 38 -12.47 -3.26 8.74
N ASP A 39 -12.08 -4.27 9.52
CA ASP A 39 -11.03 -4.17 10.55
C ASP A 39 -9.58 -4.18 10.00
N PHE A 40 -9.40 -4.05 8.69
CA PHE A 40 -8.12 -4.16 7.99
C PHE A 40 -7.85 -2.93 7.13
N VAL A 41 -6.57 -2.67 6.88
CA VAL A 41 -6.12 -1.64 5.95
C VAL A 41 -5.47 -2.30 4.75
N VAL A 42 -5.95 -1.96 3.55
CA VAL A 42 -5.37 -2.39 2.28
C VAL A 42 -4.41 -1.32 1.79
N VAL A 43 -3.18 -1.72 1.50
CA VAL A 43 -2.18 -0.89 0.83
C VAL A 43 -1.99 -1.43 -0.58
N SER A 44 -2.20 -0.58 -1.58
CA SER A 44 -2.03 -0.92 -2.99
C SER A 44 -1.16 0.10 -3.70
N TRP A 45 -0.54 -0.29 -4.81
CA TRP A 45 0.27 0.63 -5.62
C TRP A 45 -0.24 0.68 -7.05
N VAL A 46 -0.43 1.91 -7.54
CA VAL A 46 -0.80 2.18 -8.93
C VAL A 46 0.38 2.90 -9.59
N PRO A 47 1.00 2.34 -10.65
CA PRO A 47 2.10 3.02 -11.34
C PRO A 47 1.64 4.36 -11.95
N SER A 48 2.55 5.33 -12.03
CA SER A 48 2.29 6.58 -12.76
C SER A 48 2.18 6.32 -14.27
N SER A 49 1.37 7.09 -14.98
CA SER A 49 1.32 7.09 -16.44
C SER A 49 2.67 7.43 -17.09
N GLU A 50 3.57 8.09 -16.36
CA GLU A 50 4.97 8.31 -16.79
C GLU A 50 5.82 7.04 -16.71
N LEU A 51 5.50 6.14 -15.77
CA LEU A 51 6.13 4.83 -15.67
C LEU A 51 5.49 3.82 -16.62
N ASP A 52 4.22 4.02 -16.97
CA ASP A 52 3.44 3.16 -17.87
C ASP A 52 2.64 3.96 -18.92
N PRO A 53 3.29 4.46 -19.99
CA PRO A 53 2.59 5.17 -21.06
C PRO A 53 1.71 4.23 -21.91
N ALA A 54 1.84 2.91 -21.76
CA ALA A 54 1.16 1.91 -22.58
C ALA A 54 0.05 1.15 -21.84
N ASN A 55 -0.20 1.48 -20.56
CA ASN A 55 -1.12 0.77 -19.67
C ASN A 55 -0.89 -0.75 -19.71
N ARG A 56 0.38 -1.17 -19.76
CA ARG A 56 0.78 -2.57 -19.83
C ARG A 56 0.72 -3.17 -18.44
N GLN A 57 -0.48 -3.59 -18.11
CA GLN A 57 -0.78 -4.43 -16.96
C GLN A 57 0.06 -5.72 -17.01
N ASP A 58 0.95 -5.83 -16.00
CA ASP A 58 1.34 -7.08 -15.33
C ASP A 58 2.63 -7.83 -15.70
N ALA A 59 3.40 -7.47 -16.74
CA ALA A 59 4.69 -8.16 -16.99
C ALA A 59 5.95 -7.32 -16.70
N GLU A 60 5.87 -5.99 -16.77
CA GLU A 60 7.06 -5.13 -16.77
C GLU A 60 7.43 -4.58 -15.37
N TYR A 61 6.55 -4.75 -14.36
CA TYR A 61 6.73 -4.15 -13.04
C TYR A 61 6.92 -5.15 -11.89
N ASP A 62 7.00 -6.45 -12.14
CA ASP A 62 7.09 -7.46 -11.06
C ASP A 62 8.28 -7.22 -10.12
N GLY A 63 9.44 -6.79 -10.64
CA GLY A 63 10.60 -6.46 -9.81
C GLY A 63 10.34 -5.25 -8.88
N ILE A 64 9.68 -4.22 -9.39
CA ILE A 64 9.34 -3.02 -8.60
C ILE A 64 8.23 -3.36 -7.59
N ARG A 65 7.20 -4.10 -8.01
CA ARG A 65 6.12 -4.57 -7.14
C ARG A 65 6.64 -5.46 -6.02
N ALA A 66 7.54 -6.40 -6.34
CA ALA A 66 8.16 -7.28 -5.35
C ALA A 66 9.02 -6.50 -4.35
N ALA A 67 9.85 -5.57 -4.82
CA ALA A 67 10.66 -4.72 -3.95
C ALA A 67 9.79 -3.82 -3.06
N LEU A 68 8.75 -3.22 -3.62
CA LEU A 68 7.80 -2.39 -2.88
C LEU A 68 7.05 -3.21 -1.83
N ARG A 69 6.56 -4.40 -2.21
CA ARG A 69 5.88 -5.32 -1.31
C ARG A 69 6.76 -5.69 -0.12
N GLN A 70 8.02 -6.04 -0.39
CA GLN A 70 8.98 -6.36 0.67
C GLN A 70 9.21 -5.16 1.59
N ALA A 71 9.48 -3.98 1.02
CA ALA A 71 9.71 -2.76 1.81
C ALA A 71 8.51 -2.40 2.69
N LEU A 72 7.29 -2.47 2.14
CA LEU A 72 6.05 -2.22 2.88
C LEU A 72 5.86 -3.22 4.03
N THR A 73 6.05 -4.52 3.76
CA THR A 73 5.98 -5.55 4.81
C THR A 73 6.98 -5.26 5.92
N GLU A 74 8.24 -4.96 5.60
CA GLU A 74 9.29 -4.70 6.59
C GLU A 74 8.96 -3.46 7.44
N ILE A 75 8.52 -2.37 6.83
CA ILE A 75 8.20 -1.12 7.54
C ILE A 75 6.99 -1.30 8.45
N LEU A 76 5.94 -1.96 7.97
CA LEU A 76 4.73 -2.18 8.74
C LEU A 76 4.96 -3.18 9.89
N THR A 77 5.75 -4.23 9.66
CA THR A 77 6.17 -5.15 10.72
C THR A 77 7.03 -4.45 11.77
N GLN A 78 7.97 -3.58 11.37
CA GLN A 78 8.77 -2.79 12.31
C GLN A 78 7.91 -1.82 13.14
N ALA A 79 6.81 -1.32 12.57
CA ALA A 79 5.83 -0.50 13.28
C ALA A 79 4.87 -1.31 14.17
N GLY A 80 4.97 -2.64 14.19
CA GLY A 80 4.15 -3.53 15.03
C GLY A 80 2.84 -3.98 14.39
N TYR A 81 2.68 -3.85 13.07
CA TYR A 81 1.53 -4.38 12.34
C TYR A 81 1.82 -5.75 11.74
N VAL A 82 0.76 -6.53 11.52
CA VAL A 82 0.80 -7.75 10.73
C VAL A 82 0.47 -7.37 9.28
N ALA A 83 1.47 -7.45 8.40
CA ALA A 83 1.31 -7.18 6.97
C ALA A 83 1.34 -8.48 6.18
N GLN A 84 0.26 -8.79 5.45
CA GLN A 84 0.14 -9.97 4.60
C GLN A 84 0.14 -9.54 3.13
N PRO A 85 1.22 -9.82 2.38
CA PRO A 85 1.24 -9.55 0.96
C PRO A 85 0.26 -10.48 0.23
N ASN A 86 -0.51 -9.94 -0.71
CA ASN A 86 -1.18 -10.78 -1.71
C ASN A 86 -0.15 -11.16 -2.79
N GLU A 87 -0.12 -12.43 -3.19
CA GLU A 87 0.85 -12.94 -4.17
C GLU A 87 0.39 -12.73 -5.62
N ASP A 88 -0.91 -12.58 -5.83
CA ASP A 88 -1.53 -12.39 -7.14
C ASP A 88 -1.81 -10.90 -7.48
N SER A 89 -1.63 -9.98 -6.53
CA SER A 89 -1.96 -8.55 -6.69
C SER A 89 -0.88 -7.64 -6.11
N SER A 90 -0.81 -6.39 -6.61
CA SER A 90 -0.03 -5.29 -6.00
C SER A 90 -0.64 -4.79 -4.68
N GLU A 91 -1.43 -5.62 -4.01
CA GLU A 91 -2.24 -5.30 -2.85
C GLU A 91 -1.72 -6.08 -1.64
N GLY A 92 -1.66 -5.44 -0.48
CA GLY A 92 -1.31 -6.07 0.79
C GLY A 92 -2.32 -5.68 1.86
N TRP A 93 -2.58 -6.60 2.79
CA TRP A 93 -3.49 -6.41 3.91
C TRP A 93 -2.70 -6.12 5.17
N VAL A 94 -3.18 -5.20 6.00
CA VAL A 94 -2.56 -4.80 7.26
C VAL A 94 -3.56 -4.93 8.38
N SER A 95 -3.21 -5.67 9.42
CA SER A 95 -3.95 -5.78 10.68
C SER A 95 -3.07 -5.43 11.87
N ARG A 96 -3.72 -5.14 13.01
CA ARG A 96 -3.03 -4.98 14.30
C ARG A 96 -2.50 -6.34 14.77
N ALA A 97 -1.28 -6.36 15.31
CA ALA A 97 -0.70 -7.54 15.96
C ALA A 97 -1.42 -7.90 17.27
#